data_AF-A0AAW0FD14-F1
#
_entry.id   AF-A0AAW0FD14-F1
#
_cell.length_a   1.000
_cell.length_b   1.000
_cell.length_c   1.000
_cell.angle_alpha   90.00
_cell.angle_beta   90.00
_cell.angle_gamma   90.00
#
_symmetry.space_group_name_H-M   'P 1'
#
loop_
_entity.id
_entity.type
_entity.pdbx_description
1 polymer ?
#
loop_
_entity_poly.entity_id
_entity_poly.type
_entity_poly.pdbx_seq_one_letter_code
_entity_poly.pdbx_strand_id
1 'polypeptide(L)'
;MTGFGMKNADLAAVKFLASMFEANYPECLGMIWVHNAPWIFNAVWKIIKGWLDPVVASKIRFTKGEKELGQYIDSKYIPKALGGSDTYKNEYIPPSKETDDRKPKDEEFGKLVEERDELVAKFMQSTINWIQAKDAQESAFYLKERDGIQNTLSSNYKKIDPYIRTRGRKEKSPYTSMDATY
;
A
#
# COMPACT_ATOMS: atom_id res chain seq x y z
N MET A 1 -15.87 17.32 5.91
CA MET A 1 -16.60 18.32 5.10
C MET A 1 -16.87 19.63 5.85
N THR A 2 -16.16 19.91 6.95
CA THR A 2 -16.24 21.20 7.65
C THR A 2 -15.90 22.35 6.69
N GLY A 3 -16.81 23.32 6.53
CA GLY A 3 -16.64 24.44 5.58
C GLY A 3 -17.20 24.22 4.17
N PHE A 4 -17.89 23.10 3.91
CA PHE A 4 -18.56 22.88 2.63
C PHE A 4 -19.75 23.84 2.44
N GLY A 5 -19.89 24.39 1.23
CA GLY A 5 -20.99 25.24 0.82
C GLY A 5 -21.16 25.26 -0.69
N MET A 6 -22.24 25.86 -1.19
CA MET A 6 -22.61 25.79 -2.61
C MET A 6 -21.53 26.36 -3.54
N LYS A 7 -20.73 27.33 -3.08
CA LYS A 7 -19.61 27.92 -3.84
C LYS A 7 -18.49 26.92 -4.15
N ASN A 8 -18.36 25.87 -3.33
CA ASN A 8 -17.31 24.87 -3.44
C ASN A 8 -17.89 23.48 -3.79
N ALA A 9 -19.15 23.44 -4.22
CA ALA A 9 -19.87 22.23 -4.60
C ALA A 9 -19.72 21.98 -6.11
N ASP A 10 -18.60 21.41 -6.52
CA ASP A 10 -18.40 21.01 -7.92
C ASP A 10 -19.16 19.72 -8.23
N LEU A 11 -20.41 19.88 -8.65
CA LEU A 11 -21.29 18.76 -8.98
C LEU A 11 -20.86 18.03 -10.25
N ALA A 12 -20.14 18.69 -11.17
CA ALA A 12 -19.67 18.08 -12.40
C ALA A 12 -18.53 17.11 -12.12
N ALA A 13 -17.57 17.51 -11.29
CA ALA A 13 -16.48 16.64 -10.83
C ALA A 13 -17.02 15.44 -10.04
N VAL A 14 -17.99 15.66 -9.14
CA VAL A 14 -18.61 14.56 -8.37
C VAL A 14 -19.32 13.57 -9.30
N LYS A 15 -20.06 14.06 -10.30
CA LYS A 15 -20.73 13.19 -11.28
C LYS A 15 -19.74 12.37 -12.08
N PHE A 16 -18.65 12.98 -12.54
CA PHE A 16 -17.59 12.28 -13.27
C PHE A 16 -16.95 11.19 -12.41
N LEU A 17 -16.61 11.50 -11.16
CA LEU A 17 -16.02 10.53 -10.22
C LEU A 17 -16.97 9.37 -9.92
N ALA A 18 -18.26 9.66 -9.72
CA ALA A 18 -19.29 8.64 -9.52
C ALA A 18 -19.34 7.65 -10.69
N SER A 19 -19.42 8.15 -11.92
CA SER A 19 -19.41 7.30 -13.12
C SER A 19 -18.12 6.51 -13.29
N MET A 20 -16.97 7.09 -12.93
CA MET A 20 -15.68 6.39 -12.95
C MET A 20 -15.63 5.23 -11.96
N PHE A 21 -16.13 5.40 -10.74
CA PHE A 21 -16.17 4.34 -9.73
C PHE A 21 -17.14 3.22 -10.11
N GLU A 22 -18.32 3.56 -10.64
CA GLU A 22 -19.28 2.57 -11.14
C GLU A 22 -18.73 1.75 -12.29
N ALA A 23 -18.07 2.38 -13.27
CA ALA A 23 -17.57 1.70 -14.46
C ALA A 23 -16.32 0.85 -14.21
N ASN A 24 -15.41 1.30 -13.33
CA ASN A 24 -14.08 0.69 -13.20
C ASN A 24 -13.88 -0.06 -11.86
N TYR A 25 -14.68 0.21 -10.83
CA TYR A 25 -14.48 -0.33 -9.48
C TYR A 25 -15.79 -0.76 -8.78
N PRO A 26 -16.74 -1.45 -9.46
CA PRO A 26 -18.06 -1.73 -8.89
C PRO A 26 -18.02 -2.53 -7.58
N GLU A 27 -17.09 -3.49 -7.48
CA GLU A 27 -16.95 -4.39 -6.33
C GLU A 27 -15.76 -4.05 -5.41
N CYS A 28 -14.89 -3.12 -5.81
CA CYS A 28 -13.72 -2.73 -5.01
C CYS A 28 -14.05 -1.64 -3.97
N LEU A 29 -15.13 -0.89 -4.20
CA LEU A 29 -15.58 0.13 -3.28
C LEU A 29 -16.40 -0.51 -2.15
N GLY A 30 -15.84 -0.57 -0.94
CA GLY A 30 -16.54 -1.10 0.24
C GLY A 30 -17.52 -0.10 0.84
N MET A 31 -17.03 1.05 1.32
CA MET A 31 -17.80 2.08 2.01
C MET A 31 -17.25 3.48 1.71
N ILE A 32 -18.11 4.49 1.69
CA ILE A 32 -17.73 5.91 1.60
C ILE A 32 -18.28 6.64 2.82
N TRP A 33 -17.41 7.27 3.62
CA TRP A 33 -17.82 8.12 4.74
C TRP A 33 -17.78 9.60 4.38
N VAL A 34 -18.95 10.25 4.39
CA VAL A 34 -19.05 11.71 4.29
C VAL A 34 -19.10 12.29 5.70
N HIS A 35 -17.92 12.63 6.23
CA HIS A 35 -17.75 13.07 7.62
C HIS A 35 -17.95 14.57 7.82
N ASN A 36 -18.65 14.97 8.89
CA ASN A 36 -18.97 16.35 9.26
C ASN A 36 -19.59 17.15 8.08
N ALA A 37 -20.58 16.55 7.40
CA ALA A 37 -21.34 17.22 6.36
C ALA A 37 -22.29 18.28 6.97
N PRO A 38 -22.25 19.54 6.49
CA PRO A 38 -23.20 20.56 6.93
C PRO A 38 -24.60 20.24 6.40
N TRP A 39 -25.64 20.79 7.05
CA TRP A 39 -27.04 20.51 6.70
C TRP A 39 -27.39 20.82 5.23
N ILE A 40 -26.72 21.81 4.63
CA ILE A 40 -26.87 22.17 3.21
C ILE A 40 -26.47 21.03 2.25
N PHE A 41 -25.59 20.12 2.69
CA PHE A 41 -25.18 18.96 1.90
C PHE A 41 -26.36 18.02 1.61
N ASN A 42 -27.42 18.04 2.41
CA ASN A 42 -28.61 17.22 2.15
C ASN A 42 -29.25 17.54 0.80
N ALA A 43 -29.22 18.81 0.35
CA ALA A 43 -29.74 19.20 -0.96
C ALA A 43 -28.87 18.64 -2.09
N VAL A 44 -27.54 18.75 -1.95
CA VAL A 44 -26.57 18.21 -2.90
C VAL A 44 -26.65 16.68 -2.97
N TRP A 45 -26.81 16.02 -1.82
CA TRP A 45 -26.95 14.57 -1.75
C TRP A 45 -28.19 14.06 -2.47
N LYS A 46 -29.32 14.77 -2.41
CA LYS A 46 -30.53 14.40 -3.17
C LYS A 46 -30.28 14.40 -4.68
N ILE A 47 -29.46 15.34 -5.17
CA ILE A 47 -29.09 15.41 -6.58
C ILE A 47 -28.15 14.24 -6.94
N ILE A 48 -27.09 14.04 -6.15
CA ILE A 48 -26.10 12.96 -6.38
C ILE A 48 -26.74 11.58 -6.33
N LYS A 49 -27.65 11.34 -5.37
CA LYS A 49 -28.34 10.06 -5.20
C LYS A 49 -29.15 9.67 -6.45
N GLY A 50 -29.64 10.64 -7.22
CA GLY A 50 -30.33 10.38 -8.49
C GLY A 50 -29.41 9.92 -9.61
N TRP A 51 -28.09 10.06 -9.46
CA TRP A 51 -27.09 9.64 -10.46
C TRP A 51 -26.43 8.31 -10.12
N LEU A 52 -26.51 7.87 -8.86
CA LEU A 52 -25.85 6.67 -8.37
C LEU A 52 -26.77 5.46 -8.46
N ASP A 53 -26.21 4.32 -8.86
CA ASP A 53 -26.87 3.02 -8.70
C ASP A 53 -27.21 2.77 -7.21
N PRO A 54 -28.35 2.11 -6.89
CA PRO A 54 -28.75 1.83 -5.51
C PRO A 54 -27.69 1.12 -4.67
N VAL A 55 -26.87 0.25 -5.26
CA VAL A 55 -25.78 -0.46 -4.58
C VAL A 55 -24.71 0.53 -4.15
N VAL A 56 -24.26 1.44 -5.02
CA VAL A 56 -23.25 2.46 -4.69
C VAL A 56 -23.81 3.48 -3.69
N ALA A 57 -25.05 3.91 -3.88
CA ALA A 57 -25.73 4.79 -2.92
C ALA A 57 -25.82 4.16 -1.53
N SER A 58 -26.03 2.83 -1.45
CA SER A 58 -26.07 2.09 -0.19
C SER A 58 -24.72 1.96 0.53
N LYS A 59 -23.60 2.23 -0.15
CA LYS A 59 -22.24 2.23 0.42
C LYS A 59 -21.87 3.57 1.06
N ILE A 60 -22.62 4.63 0.79
CA ILE A 60 -22.38 5.97 1.34
C ILE A 60 -23.00 6.10 2.74
N ARG A 61 -22.20 6.56 3.70
CA ARG A 61 -22.61 6.81 5.10
C ARG A 61 -22.23 8.22 5.49
N PHE A 62 -23.15 8.88 6.19
CA PHE A 62 -22.90 10.19 6.78
C PHE A 62 -22.51 9.97 8.23
N THR A 63 -21.41 10.59 8.65
CA THR A 63 -20.94 10.54 10.04
C THR A 63 -20.69 11.94 10.57
N LYS A 64 -20.92 12.12 11.87
CA LYS A 64 -20.66 13.36 12.62
C LYS A 64 -19.92 13.06 13.91
N GLY A 65 -18.80 13.75 14.09
CA GLY A 65 -17.94 13.59 15.27
C GLY A 65 -17.32 12.20 15.42
N GLU A 66 -16.52 12.04 16.46
CA GLU A 66 -15.72 10.83 16.68
C GLU A 66 -16.60 9.59 16.87
N LYS A 67 -17.67 9.69 17.68
CA LYS A 67 -18.49 8.53 18.07
C LYS A 67 -19.11 7.79 16.88
N GLU A 68 -19.57 8.50 15.86
CA GLU A 68 -20.16 7.87 14.66
C GLU A 68 -19.09 7.30 13.72
N LEU A 69 -17.90 7.92 13.66
CA LEU A 69 -16.77 7.39 12.89
C LEU A 69 -16.15 6.16 13.58
N GLY A 70 -16.12 6.20 14.91
CA GLY A 70 -15.64 5.14 15.82
C GLY A 70 -16.39 3.82 15.71
N GLN A 71 -17.60 3.82 15.13
CA GLN A 71 -18.36 2.60 14.83
C GLN A 71 -17.73 1.77 13.71
N TYR A 72 -16.89 2.41 12.87
CA TYR A 72 -16.31 1.78 11.69
C TYR A 72 -14.78 1.71 11.73
N ILE A 73 -14.15 2.64 12.44
CA ILE A 73 -12.68 2.72 12.59
C ILE A 73 -12.38 2.85 14.08
N ASP A 74 -11.45 2.06 14.60
CA ASP A 74 -10.94 2.24 15.97
C ASP A 74 -10.39 3.67 16.15
N SER A 75 -10.80 4.35 17.23
CA SER A 75 -10.41 5.74 17.54
C SER A 75 -8.90 6.00 17.45
N LYS A 76 -8.08 4.97 17.73
CA LYS A 76 -6.61 5.08 17.64
C LYS A 76 -6.06 5.27 16.22
N TYR A 77 -6.86 4.97 15.20
CA TYR A 77 -6.51 5.18 13.79
C TYR A 77 -7.23 6.37 13.17
N ILE A 78 -8.08 7.07 13.92
CA ILE A 78 -8.77 8.27 13.46
C ILE A 78 -7.87 9.47 13.79
N PRO A 79 -7.46 10.28 12.79
CA PRO A 79 -6.68 11.50 13.02
C PRO A 79 -7.35 12.44 14.03
N LYS A 80 -6.56 13.08 14.90
CA LYS A 80 -7.05 14.14 15.80
C LYS A 80 -7.84 15.24 15.11
N ALA A 81 -7.48 15.59 13.87
CA ALA A 81 -8.20 16.57 13.06
C ALA A 81 -9.65 16.16 12.71
N LEU A 82 -9.96 14.85 12.77
CA LEU A 82 -11.29 14.29 12.57
C LEU A 82 -11.95 13.89 13.89
N GLY A 83 -11.35 14.26 15.03
CA GLY A 83 -11.86 13.99 16.37
C GLY A 83 -11.37 12.70 17.02
N GLY A 84 -10.48 11.93 16.39
CA GLY A 84 -9.91 10.72 17.01
C GLY A 84 -8.67 10.97 17.86
N SER A 85 -7.94 9.91 18.19
CA SER A 85 -6.76 9.99 19.06
C SER A 85 -5.42 9.89 18.32
N ASP A 86 -5.42 9.61 17.00
CA ASP A 86 -4.20 9.50 16.22
C ASP A 86 -3.46 10.85 16.11
N THR A 87 -2.25 10.87 16.67
CA THR A 87 -1.34 12.02 16.67
C THR A 87 -0.38 12.06 15.48
N TYR A 88 -0.43 11.07 14.59
CA TYR A 88 0.48 11.00 13.47
C TYR A 88 0.40 12.26 12.60
N LYS A 89 1.56 12.92 12.43
CA LYS A 89 1.73 14.04 11.52
C LYS A 89 2.60 13.57 10.37
N ASN A 90 2.06 13.64 9.15
CA ASN A 90 2.83 13.39 7.95
C ASN A 90 3.72 14.61 7.69
N GLU A 91 4.88 14.64 8.34
CA GLU A 91 5.91 15.64 8.08
C GLU A 91 6.66 15.26 6.79
N TYR A 92 6.82 16.26 5.91
CA TYR A 92 7.66 16.09 4.75
C TYR A 92 9.13 16.12 5.19
N ILE A 93 9.80 14.98 5.10
CA ILE A 93 11.24 14.89 5.27
C ILE A 93 11.86 15.23 3.90
N PRO A 94 12.53 16.39 3.74
CA PRO A 94 13.17 16.72 2.47
C PRO A 94 14.29 15.71 2.17
N PRO A 95 14.52 15.38 0.90
CA PRO A 95 15.66 14.54 0.52
C PRO A 95 16.96 15.25 0.93
N SER A 96 17.77 14.59 1.76
CA SER A 96 19.14 14.99 2.04
C SER A 96 20.09 14.14 1.17
N LYS A 97 21.29 14.64 0.86
CA LYS A 97 22.29 13.86 0.08
C LYS A 97 22.55 12.48 0.71
N GLU A 98 22.57 12.41 2.04
CA GLU A 98 22.75 11.15 2.79
C GLU A 98 21.58 10.16 2.66
N THR A 99 20.37 10.63 2.38
CA THR A 99 19.15 9.79 2.33
C THR A 99 18.66 9.52 0.92
N ASP A 100 19.19 10.25 -0.08
CA ASP A 100 18.74 10.17 -1.47
C ASP A 100 19.73 9.47 -2.39
N ASP A 101 21.03 9.49 -2.06
CA ASP A 101 22.04 8.88 -2.89
C ASP A 101 22.06 7.35 -2.72
N ARG A 102 22.21 6.64 -3.84
CA ARG A 102 22.51 5.21 -3.83
C ARG A 102 23.83 5.00 -3.12
N LYS A 103 23.97 3.90 -2.38
CA LYS A 103 25.30 3.52 -1.86
C LYS A 103 26.28 3.41 -3.05
N PRO A 104 27.49 3.98 -2.94
CA PRO A 104 28.50 3.81 -3.98
C PRO A 104 28.81 2.32 -4.14
N LYS A 105 29.06 1.88 -5.38
CA LYS A 105 29.45 0.50 -5.67
C LYS A 105 30.89 0.28 -5.23
N ASP A 106 31.04 -0.21 -4.02
CA ASP A 106 32.30 -0.53 -3.36
C ASP A 106 32.67 -2.02 -3.54
N GLU A 107 33.76 -2.44 -2.90
CA GLU A 107 34.19 -3.84 -2.91
C GLU A 107 33.15 -4.78 -2.28
N GLU A 108 32.34 -4.29 -1.33
CA GLU A 108 31.25 -5.04 -0.70
C GLU A 108 30.14 -5.34 -1.72
N PHE A 109 29.77 -4.35 -2.56
CA PHE A 109 28.84 -4.58 -3.67
C PHE A 109 29.34 -5.68 -4.62
N GLY A 110 30.64 -5.68 -4.95
CA GLY A 110 31.25 -6.73 -5.78
C GLY A 110 31.06 -8.13 -5.17
N LYS A 111 31.41 -8.29 -3.88
CA LYS A 111 31.24 -9.55 -3.15
C LYS A 111 29.78 -10.01 -3.10
N LEU A 112 28.84 -9.09 -2.90
CA LEU A 112 27.41 -9.41 -2.87
C LEU A 112 26.86 -9.86 -4.23
N VAL A 113 27.38 -9.29 -5.33
CA VAL A 113 27.02 -9.69 -6.68
C VAL A 113 27.61 -11.07 -7.02
N GLU A 114 28.86 -11.33 -6.65
CA GLU A 114 29.46 -12.66 -6.82
C GLU A 114 28.70 -13.73 -6.03
N GLU A 115 28.38 -13.47 -4.76
CA GLU A 115 27.53 -14.35 -3.94
C GLU A 115 26.18 -14.61 -4.63
N ARG A 116 25.58 -13.57 -5.23
CA ARG A 116 24.32 -13.69 -5.95
C ARG A 116 24.45 -14.57 -7.18
N ASP A 117 25.49 -14.41 -7.97
CA ASP A 117 25.71 -15.19 -9.20
C ASP A 117 25.90 -16.68 -8.86
N GLU A 118 26.63 -17.00 -7.80
CA GLU A 118 26.74 -18.37 -7.29
C GLU A 118 25.38 -18.94 -6.83
N LEU A 119 24.59 -18.14 -6.10
CA LEU A 119 23.25 -18.55 -5.64
C LEU A 119 22.31 -18.78 -6.83
N VAL A 120 22.37 -17.94 -7.86
CA VAL A 120 21.60 -18.11 -9.10
C VAL A 120 22.00 -19.39 -9.81
N ALA A 121 23.29 -19.69 -9.92
CA ALA A 121 23.77 -20.93 -10.52
C ALA A 121 23.27 -22.18 -9.76
N LYS A 122 23.34 -22.16 -8.41
CA LYS A 122 22.80 -23.22 -7.55
C LYS A 122 21.29 -23.36 -7.69
N PHE A 123 20.56 -22.25 -7.79
CA PHE A 123 19.11 -22.24 -8.02
C PHE A 123 18.74 -22.85 -9.38
N MET A 124 19.49 -22.50 -10.43
CA MET A 124 19.31 -23.09 -11.76
C MET A 124 19.59 -24.59 -11.74
N GLN A 125 20.69 -25.02 -11.13
CA GLN A 125 21.04 -26.44 -11.06
C GLN A 125 20.00 -27.26 -10.27
N SER A 126 19.57 -26.78 -9.10
CA SER A 126 18.51 -27.43 -8.32
C SER A 126 17.18 -27.48 -9.08
N THR A 127 16.87 -26.46 -9.88
CA THR A 127 15.69 -26.46 -10.77
C THR A 127 15.81 -27.50 -11.88
N ILE A 128 16.98 -27.64 -12.51
CA ILE A 128 17.25 -28.68 -13.52
C ILE A 128 17.09 -30.07 -12.89
N ASN A 129 17.69 -30.30 -11.72
CA ASN A 129 17.61 -31.57 -11.00
C ASN A 129 16.15 -31.89 -10.61
N TRP A 130 15.39 -30.89 -10.18
CA TRP A 130 13.97 -31.03 -9.88
C TRP A 130 13.14 -31.44 -11.10
N ILE A 131 13.41 -30.85 -12.27
CA ILE A 131 12.75 -31.19 -13.55
C ILE A 131 13.14 -32.60 -14.02
N GLN A 132 14.38 -33.01 -13.78
CA GLN A 132 14.90 -34.33 -14.19
C GLN A 132 14.61 -35.46 -13.19
N ALA A 133 14.09 -35.15 -12.00
CA ALA A 133 13.77 -36.12 -10.98
C ALA A 133 12.75 -37.15 -11.49
N LYS A 134 13.05 -38.44 -11.26
CA LYS A 134 12.19 -39.55 -11.74
C LYS A 134 11.16 -39.97 -10.71
N ASP A 135 11.48 -39.75 -9.44
CA ASP A 135 10.66 -40.15 -8.30
C ASP A 135 10.07 -38.95 -7.55
N ALA A 136 8.88 -39.12 -6.99
CA ALA A 136 8.19 -38.07 -6.24
C ALA A 136 8.97 -37.63 -4.97
N GLN A 137 9.68 -38.55 -4.34
CA GLN A 137 10.52 -38.27 -3.15
C GLN A 137 11.73 -37.40 -3.52
N GLU A 138 12.40 -37.72 -4.63
CA GLU A 138 13.54 -36.97 -5.15
C GLU A 138 13.13 -35.57 -5.62
N SER A 139 11.98 -35.48 -6.32
CA SER A 139 11.39 -34.20 -6.71
C SER A 139 11.08 -33.31 -5.49
N ALA A 140 10.50 -33.86 -4.43
CA ALA A 140 10.21 -33.10 -3.21
C ALA A 140 11.48 -32.62 -2.49
N PHE A 141 12.57 -33.38 -2.54
CA PHE A 141 13.86 -32.99 -1.98
C PHE A 141 14.45 -31.77 -2.71
N TYR A 142 14.58 -31.83 -4.04
CA TYR A 142 15.13 -30.72 -4.83
C TYR A 142 14.22 -29.48 -4.78
N LEU A 143 12.91 -29.67 -4.66
CA LEU A 143 11.98 -28.56 -4.45
C LEU A 143 12.27 -27.82 -3.14
N LYS A 144 12.46 -28.54 -2.04
CA LYS A 144 12.79 -27.96 -0.74
C LYS A 144 14.16 -27.26 -0.74
N GLU A 145 15.15 -27.86 -1.41
CA GLU A 145 16.47 -27.26 -1.59
C GLU A 145 16.38 -25.94 -2.37
N ARG A 146 15.65 -25.94 -3.49
CA ARG A 146 15.39 -24.76 -4.32
C ARG A 146 14.72 -23.64 -3.53
N ASP A 147 13.69 -23.95 -2.74
CA ASP A 147 12.98 -22.97 -1.93
C ASP A 147 13.89 -22.37 -0.82
N GLY A 148 14.79 -23.18 -0.26
CA GLY A 148 15.84 -22.70 0.64
C GLY A 148 16.78 -21.70 -0.03
N ILE A 149 17.24 -22.00 -1.24
CA ILE A 149 18.08 -21.09 -2.04
C ILE A 149 17.34 -19.80 -2.37
N GLN A 150 16.04 -19.87 -2.69
CA GLN A 150 15.20 -18.70 -2.96
C GLN A 150 15.17 -17.72 -1.77
N ASN A 151 15.04 -18.24 -0.55
CA ASN A 151 15.04 -17.42 0.67
C ASN A 151 16.39 -16.72 0.88
N THR A 152 17.49 -17.42 0.62
CA THR A 152 18.84 -16.84 0.67
C THR A 152 19.03 -15.78 -0.40
N LEU A 153 18.54 -16.01 -1.62
CA LEU A 153 18.63 -15.07 -2.74
C LEU A 153 17.81 -13.79 -2.50
N SER A 154 16.64 -13.92 -1.83
CA SER A 154 15.85 -12.79 -1.33
C SER A 154 16.59 -12.00 -0.26
N SER A 155 17.26 -12.70 0.67
CA SER A 155 18.05 -12.06 1.73
C SER A 155 19.28 -11.32 1.18
N ASN A 156 19.98 -11.90 0.20
CA ASN A 156 21.06 -11.25 -0.53
C ASN A 156 20.55 -10.03 -1.31
N TYR A 157 19.39 -10.11 -1.97
CA TYR A 157 18.79 -8.96 -2.67
C TYR A 157 18.55 -7.78 -1.72
N LYS A 158 18.03 -8.02 -0.50
CA LYS A 158 17.86 -6.97 0.52
C LYS A 158 19.17 -6.24 0.87
N LYS A 159 20.32 -6.91 0.79
CA LYS A 159 21.65 -6.31 1.02
C LYS A 159 22.13 -5.50 -0.18
N ILE A 160 21.84 -5.96 -1.40
CA ILE A 160 22.21 -5.30 -2.66
C ILE A 160 21.33 -4.08 -2.95
N ASP A 161 20.09 -4.13 -2.49
CA ASP A 161 19.05 -3.14 -2.74
C ASP A 161 19.48 -1.67 -2.58
N PRO A 162 20.20 -1.26 -1.51
CA PRO A 162 20.66 0.12 -1.33
C PRO A 162 21.68 0.61 -2.37
N TYR A 163 22.33 -0.31 -3.11
CA TYR A 163 23.30 0.01 -4.15
C TYR A 163 22.64 0.17 -5.53
N ILE A 164 21.51 -0.50 -5.77
CA ILE A 164 20.82 -0.51 -7.06
C ILE A 164 19.76 0.58 -7.15
N ARG A 165 18.98 0.78 -6.08
CA ARG A 165 17.87 1.74 -6.06
C ARG A 165 18.06 2.83 -5.01
N THR A 166 17.44 3.97 -5.27
CA THR A 166 17.27 5.01 -4.25
C THR A 166 16.16 4.60 -3.30
N ARG A 167 16.31 4.92 -2.01
CA ARG A 167 15.28 4.60 -1.00
C ARG A 167 14.01 5.39 -1.26
N GLY A 168 12.86 4.76 -1.13
CA GLY A 168 11.56 5.43 -1.27
C GLY A 168 11.24 6.28 -0.05
N ARG A 169 10.38 7.31 -0.19
CA ARG A 169 9.98 8.20 0.92
C ARG A 169 9.53 7.45 2.18
N LYS A 170 8.83 6.32 2.02
CA LYS A 170 8.39 5.49 3.15
C LYS A 170 9.57 4.91 3.90
N GLU A 171 10.55 4.33 3.21
CA GLU A 171 11.76 3.73 3.81
C GLU A 171 12.72 4.76 4.41
N LYS A 172 12.61 6.03 3.99
CA LYS A 172 13.32 7.16 4.59
C LYS A 172 12.69 7.62 5.90
N SER A 173 11.48 7.15 6.23
CA SER A 173 10.80 7.53 7.47
C SER A 173 11.42 6.80 8.67
N PRO A 174 11.77 7.49 9.77
CA PRO A 174 12.19 6.81 10.99
C PRO A 174 11.08 5.94 11.61
N TYR A 175 9.83 6.11 11.16
CA TYR A 175 8.67 5.36 11.63
C TYR A 175 8.43 4.03 10.89
N THR A 176 9.19 3.71 9.83
CA THR A 176 9.07 2.44 9.10
C THR A 176 9.91 1.29 9.66
N SER A 177 10.49 1.43 10.85
CA SER A 177 11.13 0.30 11.55
C SER A 177 10.14 -0.74 12.10
N MET A 178 8.83 -0.58 11.86
CA MET A 178 7.86 -1.63 12.15
C MET A 178 7.98 -2.75 11.14
N ASP A 179 8.35 -3.92 11.66
CA ASP A 179 8.46 -5.20 10.98
C ASP A 179 7.35 -5.39 9.94
N ALA A 180 7.73 -5.30 8.68
CA ALA A 180 6.90 -5.76 7.57
C ALA A 180 6.96 -7.30 7.51
N THR A 181 6.42 -7.95 8.53
CA THR A 181 5.90 -9.32 8.44
C THR A 181 4.46 -9.22 7.97
N TYR A 182 4.25 -9.39 6.66
CA TYR A 182 3.01 -9.89 6.09
C TYR A 182 3.16 -11.38 5.84
#